data_AF-A0A838IB08-F1
#
_entry.id   AF-A0A838IB08-F1
#
_cell.length_a   1.000
_cell.length_b   1.000
_cell.length_c   1.000
_cell.angle_alpha   90.00
_cell.angle_beta   90.00
_cell.angle_gamma   90.00
#
_symmetry.space_group_name_H-M   'P 1'
#
loop_
_entity.id
_entity.type
_entity.pdbx_description
1 polymer ?
#
loop_
_entity_poly.entity_id
_entity_poly.type
_entity_poly.pdbx_seq_one_letter_code
_entity_poly.pdbx_strand_id
1 'polypeptide(L)'
;MSANPLHEAEERNELEFGSFLVVDCPTCKRAVLTARDLDADGEFIDICLHCEHVLLADAPSARWMDARTVLELGYFVDGVEEDEGCGSEEGGCKGGTCGVRQPR
;
A
#
# COMPACT_ATOMS: atom_id res chain seq x y z
N MET A 1 -3.65 -5.93 36.09
CA MET A 1 -3.40 -6.49 34.76
C MET A 1 -3.17 -5.30 33.85
N SER A 2 -1.91 -4.88 33.67
CA SER A 2 -1.57 -3.77 32.77
C SER A 2 -1.57 -4.32 31.36
N ALA A 3 -2.50 -3.85 30.51
CA ALA A 3 -2.43 -4.07 29.08
C ALA A 3 -1.13 -3.43 28.56
N ASN A 4 -0.45 -4.13 27.64
CA ASN A 4 0.81 -3.68 27.07
C ASN A 4 0.47 -2.74 25.89
N PRO A 5 0.77 -1.44 25.97
CA PRO A 5 0.27 -0.42 25.02
C PRO A 5 0.76 -0.62 23.56
N LEU A 6 1.75 -1.47 23.34
CA LEU A 6 2.21 -1.85 22.00
C LEU A 6 1.20 -2.77 21.28
N HIS A 7 0.56 -3.70 22.00
CA HIS A 7 -0.40 -4.65 21.43
C HIS A 7 -1.67 -3.91 20.94
N GLU A 8 -2.11 -2.89 21.69
CA GLU A 8 -3.30 -2.10 21.39
C GLU A 8 -3.12 -1.16 20.18
N ALA A 9 -1.87 -0.86 19.79
CA ALA A 9 -1.56 -0.08 18.60
C ALA A 9 -1.55 -0.95 17.33
N GLU A 10 -1.14 -2.21 17.45
CA GLU A 10 -1.13 -3.20 16.36
C GLU A 10 -2.57 -3.60 15.98
N GLU A 11 -3.43 -3.91 16.95
CA GLU A 11 -4.83 -4.32 16.69
C GLU A 11 -5.70 -3.18 16.14
N ARG A 12 -5.43 -1.93 16.52
CA ARG A 12 -6.15 -0.75 15.97
C ARG A 12 -5.79 -0.49 14.50
N ASN A 13 -4.56 -0.79 14.11
CA ASN A 13 -4.08 -0.59 12.75
C ASN A 13 -4.76 -1.53 11.74
N GLU A 14 -4.99 -2.80 12.12
CA GLU A 14 -5.71 -3.78 11.28
C GLU A 14 -7.19 -3.43 11.09
N LEU A 15 -7.83 -2.81 12.08
CA LEU A 15 -9.26 -2.46 12.04
C LEU A 15 -9.56 -1.16 11.29
N GLU A 16 -8.62 -0.22 11.23
CA GLU A 16 -8.86 1.12 10.66
C GLU A 16 -8.51 1.22 9.16
N PHE A 17 -7.45 0.54 8.71
CA PHE A 17 -6.95 0.65 7.32
C PHE A 17 -7.20 -0.57 6.44
N GLY A 18 -7.72 -1.67 7.02
CA GLY A 18 -7.91 -2.93 6.31
C GLY A 18 -6.59 -3.58 5.86
N SER A 19 -6.70 -4.70 5.15
CA SER A 19 -5.55 -5.38 4.54
C SER A 19 -5.52 -5.16 3.04
N PHE A 20 -4.31 -5.15 2.48
CA PHE A 20 -4.07 -4.96 1.05
C PHE A 20 -3.49 -6.23 0.43
N LEU A 21 -3.99 -6.63 -0.72
CA LEU A 21 -3.48 -7.80 -1.43
C LEU A 21 -2.21 -7.42 -2.22
N VAL A 22 -1.13 -8.13 -1.95
CA VAL A 22 0.16 -7.99 -2.64
C VAL A 22 0.50 -9.31 -3.33
N VAL A 23 0.95 -9.23 -4.59
CA VAL A 23 1.30 -10.38 -5.43
C VAL A 23 2.60 -10.08 -6.18
N ASP A 24 3.43 -11.09 -6.43
CA ASP A 24 4.60 -10.93 -7.31
C ASP A 24 4.15 -10.84 -8.77
N CYS A 25 4.34 -9.68 -9.39
CA CYS A 25 3.97 -9.49 -10.78
C CYS A 25 5.03 -10.12 -11.70
N PRO A 26 4.65 -11.04 -12.61
CA PRO A 26 5.58 -11.67 -13.53
C PRO A 26 6.14 -10.69 -14.58
N THR A 27 5.48 -9.56 -14.81
CA THR A 27 5.92 -8.50 -15.74
C THR A 27 6.90 -7.55 -15.05
N CYS A 28 6.54 -7.03 -13.87
CA CYS A 28 7.39 -6.10 -13.13
C CYS A 28 8.54 -6.76 -12.37
N LYS A 29 8.49 -8.09 -12.17
CA LYS A 29 9.48 -8.87 -11.39
C LYS A 29 9.68 -8.37 -9.97
N ARG A 30 8.58 -7.92 -9.33
CA ARG A 30 8.55 -7.44 -7.94
C ARG A 30 7.18 -7.68 -7.31
N ALA A 31 7.13 -7.64 -5.98
CA ALA A 31 5.89 -7.58 -5.22
C ALA A 31 5.17 -6.25 -5.49
N VAL A 32 3.88 -6.30 -5.80
CA VAL A 32 3.05 -5.13 -6.13
C VAL A 32 1.69 -5.22 -5.45
N LEU A 33 1.09 -4.07 -5.18
CA LEU A 33 -0.34 -4.01 -4.85
C LEU A 33 -1.20 -4.44 -6.04
N THR A 34 -2.29 -5.14 -5.73
CA THR A 34 -3.36 -5.40 -6.69
C THR A 34 -4.37 -4.26 -6.70
N ALA A 35 -4.90 -3.96 -7.88
CA ALA A 35 -6.12 -3.18 -8.05
C ALA A 35 -7.20 -4.07 -8.65
N ARG A 36 -8.48 -3.75 -8.40
CA ARG A 36 -9.59 -4.36 -9.12
C ARG A 36 -9.97 -3.51 -10.32
N ASP A 37 -10.16 -4.20 -11.45
CA ASP A 37 -10.70 -3.63 -12.67
C ASP A 37 -11.85 -4.51 -13.19
N LEU A 38 -12.54 -4.03 -14.23
CA LEU A 38 -13.53 -4.80 -14.98
C LEU A 38 -12.93 -5.24 -16.31
N ASP A 39 -13.10 -6.52 -16.64
CA ASP A 39 -12.74 -7.02 -17.96
C ASP A 39 -13.77 -6.64 -19.04
N ALA A 40 -13.59 -7.15 -20.26
CA ALA A 40 -14.47 -6.87 -21.39
C ALA A 40 -15.91 -7.40 -21.21
N ASP A 41 -16.09 -8.42 -20.38
CA ASP A 41 -17.38 -9.03 -20.07
C ASP A 41 -18.05 -8.38 -18.83
N GLY A 42 -17.33 -7.47 -18.16
CA GLY A 42 -17.79 -6.78 -16.95
C GLY A 42 -17.54 -7.56 -15.67
N GLU A 43 -16.67 -8.56 -15.70
CA GLU A 43 -16.27 -9.33 -14.54
C GLU A 43 -15.09 -8.68 -13.82
N PHE A 44 -15.05 -8.81 -12.50
CA PHE A 44 -13.94 -8.26 -11.71
C PHE A 44 -12.67 -9.09 -11.92
N ILE A 45 -11.59 -8.41 -12.24
CA ILE A 45 -10.25 -8.97 -12.33
C ILE A 45 -9.28 -8.23 -11.41
N ASP A 46 -8.30 -8.93 -10.89
CA ASP A 46 -7.18 -8.30 -10.17
C ASP A 46 -6.05 -7.99 -11.16
N ILE A 47 -5.53 -6.77 -11.11
CA ILE A 47 -4.47 -6.30 -12.00
C ILE A 47 -3.31 -5.70 -11.20
N CYS A 48 -2.13 -5.74 -11.80
CA CYS A 48 -0.95 -5.05 -11.27
C CYS A 48 -1.15 -3.54 -11.32
N LEU A 49 -1.05 -2.85 -10.18
CA LEU A 49 -1.21 -1.39 -10.09
C LEU A 49 -0.24 -0.60 -10.98
N HIS A 50 0.88 -1.20 -11.42
CA HIS A 50 1.90 -0.51 -12.23
C HIS A 50 1.85 -0.79 -13.73
N CYS A 51 1.39 -1.97 -14.14
CA CYS A 51 1.48 -2.38 -15.55
C CYS A 51 0.20 -3.04 -16.07
N GLU A 52 -0.86 -3.07 -15.26
CA GLU A 52 -2.18 -3.58 -15.61
C GLU A 52 -2.21 -5.07 -16.00
N HIS A 53 -1.08 -5.77 -15.84
CA HIS A 53 -1.03 -7.22 -16.04
C HIS A 53 -1.99 -7.92 -15.08
N VAL A 54 -2.83 -8.81 -15.60
CA VAL A 54 -3.77 -9.61 -14.82
C VAL A 54 -3.00 -10.47 -13.82
N LEU A 55 -3.40 -10.38 -12.55
CA LEU A 55 -2.82 -11.13 -11.45
C LEU A 55 -3.81 -12.19 -10.97
N LEU A 56 -3.27 -13.31 -10.50
CA LEU A 56 -4.07 -14.35 -9.88
C LEU A 56 -4.07 -14.11 -8.36
N ALA A 57 -5.24 -13.81 -7.80
CA ALA A 57 -5.40 -13.58 -6.36
C ALA A 57 -5.04 -14.80 -5.49
N ASP A 58 -5.09 -16.01 -6.06
CA ASP A 58 -4.70 -17.27 -5.42
C ASP A 58 -3.28 -17.74 -5.79
N ALA A 59 -2.48 -16.88 -6.42
CA ALA A 59 -1.09 -17.19 -6.73
C ALA A 59 -0.31 -17.57 -5.46
N PRO A 60 0.69 -18.46 -5.54
CA PRO A 60 1.52 -18.81 -4.37
C PRO A 60 2.25 -17.63 -3.72
N SER A 61 2.46 -16.53 -4.45
CA SER A 61 3.04 -15.29 -3.96
C SER A 61 2.04 -14.33 -3.31
N ALA A 62 0.73 -14.64 -3.39
CA ALA A 62 -0.32 -13.76 -2.92
C ALA A 62 -0.33 -13.72 -1.39
N ARG A 63 -0.29 -12.49 -0.85
CA ARG A 63 -0.28 -12.23 0.59
C ARG A 63 -1.06 -10.97 0.91
N TRP A 64 -1.87 -11.04 1.96
CA TRP A 64 -2.50 -9.85 2.54
C TRP A 64 -1.49 -9.19 3.48
N MET A 65 -1.30 -7.89 3.31
CA MET A 65 -0.36 -7.08 4.09
C MET A 65 -1.13 -5.94 4.75
N ASP A 66 -0.73 -5.54 5.95
CA ASP A 66 -1.27 -4.34 6.60
C ASP A 66 -0.72 -3.06 5.95
N ALA A 67 -1.32 -1.92 6.31
CA ALA A 67 -0.96 -0.64 5.73
C ALA A 67 0.51 -0.23 5.94
N ARG A 68 1.11 -0.54 7.08
CA ARG A 68 2.51 -0.17 7.37
C ARG A 68 3.47 -0.99 6.52
N THR A 69 3.22 -2.29 6.40
CA THR A 69 4.05 -3.16 5.57
C THR A 69 3.98 -2.76 4.08
N VAL A 70 2.86 -2.19 3.65
CA VAL A 70 2.70 -1.66 2.28
C VAL A 70 3.49 -0.35 2.08
N LEU A 71 3.70 0.47 3.11
CA LEU A 71 4.60 1.64 3.05
C LEU A 71 6.05 1.22 2.74
N GLU A 72 6.52 0.11 3.32
CA GLU A 72 7.87 -0.42 3.05
C GLU A 72 8.08 -0.82 1.57
N LEU A 73 7.00 -1.09 0.84
CA LEU A 73 7.03 -1.36 -0.60
C LEU A 73 7.06 -0.07 -1.44
N GLY A 74 7.04 1.10 -0.80
CA GLY A 74 7.08 2.42 -1.43
C GLY A 74 5.71 2.96 -1.84
N TYR A 75 4.62 2.39 -1.30
CA TYR A 75 3.27 2.95 -1.47
C TYR A 75 2.97 3.97 -0.39
N PHE A 76 1.97 4.81 -0.64
CA PHE A 76 1.46 5.76 0.33
C PHE A 76 0.03 5.37 0.70
N VAL A 77 -0.25 5.30 1.99
CA VAL A 77 -1.60 5.10 2.53
C VAL A 77 -1.98 6.34 3.33
N ASP A 78 -3.06 7.01 2.94
CA ASP A 78 -3.51 8.21 3.64
C ASP A 78 -3.87 7.89 5.09
N GLY A 79 -3.43 8.74 6.03
CA GLY A 79 -3.61 8.52 7.46
C GLY A 79 -2.62 7.57 8.14
N VAL A 80 -1.67 6.97 7.39
CA VAL A 80 -0.60 6.14 7.96
C VAL A 80 0.73 6.87 7.82
N GLU A 81 1.28 7.31 8.95
CA GLU A 81 2.59 7.96 8.98
C GLU A 81 3.72 6.92 8.92
N GLU A 82 4.75 7.20 8.12
CA GLU A 82 6.02 6.47 8.19
C GLU A 82 6.70 6.84 9.52
N ASP A 83 7.10 5.85 10.34
CA ASP A 83 7.82 6.11 11.58
C ASP A 83 9.00 7.06 11.32
N GLU A 84 9.00 8.21 12.01
CA GLU A 84 9.88 9.34 11.77
C GLU A 84 11.36 8.93 11.87
N GLY A 85 11.96 8.66 10.73
CA GLY A 85 13.34 8.18 10.64
C GLY A 85 14.06 8.58 9.35
N CYS A 86 13.59 9.58 8.61
CA CYS A 86 14.36 10.22 7.53
C CYS A 86 13.85 11.64 7.25
N GLY A 87 14.62 12.64 7.70
CA GLY A 87 14.25 14.05 7.64
C GLY A 87 13.91 14.57 6.24
N SER A 88 12.91 15.45 6.20
CA SER A 88 12.70 16.45 5.15
C SER A 88 11.92 17.63 5.75
N GLU A 89 12.58 18.38 6.63
CA GLU A 89 12.04 19.62 7.20
C GLU A 89 12.13 20.83 6.26
N GLU A 90 12.70 20.73 5.06
CA GLU A 90 12.81 21.88 4.15
C GLU A 90 12.68 21.47 2.68
N GLY A 91 11.59 21.89 2.01
CA GLY A 91 11.52 21.88 0.54
C GLY A 91 10.18 21.58 -0.13
N GLY A 92 9.06 22.14 0.33
CA GLY A 92 7.77 22.10 -0.40
C GLY A 92 7.40 23.47 -0.97
N CYS A 93 6.90 23.52 -2.22
CA CYS A 93 6.56 24.76 -2.93
C CYS A 93 5.57 25.66 -2.14
N LYS A 94 5.99 26.89 -1.83
CA LYS A 94 5.09 27.98 -1.41
C LYS A 94 4.14 28.32 -2.56
N GLY A 95 2.98 27.66 -2.62
CA GLY A 95 2.01 27.92 -3.70
C GLY A 95 0.68 27.16 -3.65
N GLY A 96 0.53 26.13 -2.82
CA GLY A 96 -0.79 25.65 -2.40
C GLY A 96 -1.77 25.19 -3.50
N THR A 97 -1.34 24.45 -4.53
CA THR A 97 -2.30 23.85 -5.48
C THR A 97 -1.88 22.53 -6.12
N CYS A 98 -0.79 21.91 -5.67
CA CYS A 98 -0.39 20.60 -6.19
C CYS A 98 -0.10 19.69 -4.99
N GLY A 99 -1.06 18.84 -4.65
CA GLY A 99 -0.96 17.84 -3.58
C GLY A 99 -0.06 16.66 -3.94
N VAL A 100 1.08 16.91 -4.59
CA VAL A 100 2.02 15.87 -5.00
C VAL A 100 3.30 16.04 -4.19
N ARG A 101 3.61 15.05 -3.34
CA ARG A 101 4.97 14.86 -2.80
C ARG A 101 5.87 14.48 -3.96
N GLN A 102 6.90 15.28 -4.23
CA GLN A 102 7.87 14.97 -5.26
C GLN A 102 8.89 13.94 -4.70
N PRO A 103 9.11 12.80 -5.37
CA PRO A 103 10.20 11.89 -5.02
C PRO A 103 11.55 12.56 -5.33
N ARG A 104 12.58 12.22 -4.56
CA ARG A 104 13.95 12.70 -4.79
C ARG A 104 14.55 12.12 -6.08
#